data_AF-A0AAD6INW0-F1
#
_entry.id   AF-A0AAD6INW0-F1
#
_cell.length_a   1.000
_cell.length_b   1.000
_cell.length_c   1.000
_cell.angle_alpha   90.00
_cell.angle_beta   90.00
_cell.angle_gamma   90.00
#
_symmetry.space_group_name_H-M   'P 1'
#
loop_
_entity.id
_entity.type
_entity.pdbx_description
1 polymer ?
#
loop_
_entity_poly.entity_id
_entity_poly.type
_entity_poly.pdbx_seq_one_letter_code
_entity_poly.pdbx_strand_id
1 'polypeptide(L)'
;MADLLELLAPHLSPALSTDGTTDKYLNRLSTLSLEALQNTEPPSLAQSSHSTLLSLQALSNRSHRAFVTSADNLSTLSTSVPQLTREAQQLRDAIPKLDEEAVGFSTKYSKITDNAALERRKKAMQLSRNVDRLSDILELPSLLSAAVSAASVNSGTGASSTTYSSALDLHAHIKRLQTLYPESPLIQDVASQAEDAMKDMTSNLITGLRAQNLRLAAGMRTVGWLRRVAPDLEMLQSDGAAGTGEGALGAIFLVCRLAHLVSTLEALDPLRELADQETQRRVSGKDKSDTTTWSGGQQTDRYLKRYIEIFREQSFAIVSLYKNVFGSEQSESELASSGLRGADAKAKSKPAHSDDPLQRLPPALATFPMHLVQLLTDTMRTYLPNVRDRSSRESLLTQLLYCAASLGRLGGDFGMILTELSGDGDAEGDVAYEWEEVMRKHRALAGRLEQLTSRVPVH
;
A
#
# COMPACT_ATOMS: atom_id res chain seq x y z
N MET A 1 55.52 -110.91 8.49
CA MET A 1 55.58 -109.42 8.43
C MET A 1 54.34 -108.73 9.02
N ALA A 2 53.27 -109.46 9.41
CA ALA A 2 52.17 -108.92 10.23
C ALA A 2 52.34 -109.21 11.75
N ASP A 3 53.04 -110.29 12.10
CA ASP A 3 53.12 -110.78 13.49
C ASP A 3 53.76 -109.83 14.51
N LEU A 4 54.70 -108.95 14.14
CA LEU A 4 55.38 -108.09 15.13
C LEU A 4 54.55 -106.85 15.51
N LEU A 5 53.84 -106.26 14.55
CA LEU A 5 52.97 -105.10 14.77
C LEU A 5 51.72 -105.51 15.56
N GLU A 6 51.18 -106.70 15.29
CA GLU A 6 50.02 -107.24 16.00
C GLU A 6 50.37 -107.66 17.44
N LEU A 7 51.60 -108.12 17.69
CA LEU A 7 52.10 -108.47 19.03
C LEU A 7 52.46 -107.24 19.89
N LEU A 8 52.91 -106.13 19.29
CA LEU A 8 53.23 -104.88 20.00
C LEU A 8 52.05 -103.88 20.06
N ALA A 9 51.00 -104.07 19.26
CA ALA A 9 49.80 -103.23 19.23
C ALA A 9 49.17 -102.90 20.60
N PRO A 10 49.06 -103.82 21.59
CA PRO A 10 48.49 -103.47 22.90
C PRO A 10 49.39 -102.58 23.76
N HIS A 11 50.65 -102.34 23.36
CA HIS A 11 51.62 -101.52 24.07
C HIS A 11 51.96 -100.18 23.36
N LEU A 12 51.39 -99.92 22.17
CA LEU A 12 51.54 -98.66 21.46
C LEU A 12 50.26 -97.81 21.52
N SER A 13 50.43 -96.49 21.68
CA SER A 13 49.34 -95.51 21.61
C SER A 13 48.73 -95.47 20.19
N PRO A 14 47.40 -95.49 20.02
CA PRO A 14 46.73 -95.67 18.72
C PRO A 14 46.90 -94.52 17.71
N ALA A 15 47.54 -93.41 18.09
CA ALA A 15 47.79 -92.27 17.21
C ALA A 15 49.07 -92.39 16.35
N LEU A 16 49.95 -93.36 16.63
CA LEU A 16 51.24 -93.52 15.93
C LEU A 16 51.17 -94.44 14.71
N SER A 17 50.03 -95.08 14.44
CA SER A 17 49.91 -96.19 13.49
C SER A 17 49.78 -95.79 12.01
N THR A 18 49.92 -94.52 11.66
CA THR A 18 49.72 -94.05 10.26
C THR A 18 50.85 -93.19 9.71
N ASP A 19 51.98 -93.05 10.41
CA ASP A 19 53.12 -92.28 9.89
C ASP A 19 54.10 -93.19 9.14
N GLY A 20 54.37 -92.87 7.86
CA GLY A 20 55.22 -93.69 6.98
C GLY A 20 56.70 -93.77 7.40
N THR A 21 57.07 -93.01 8.43
CA THR A 21 58.36 -93.09 9.12
C THR A 21 58.37 -94.23 10.15
N THR A 22 57.26 -94.44 10.86
CA THR A 22 57.05 -95.52 11.84
C THR A 22 57.15 -96.88 11.15
N ASP A 23 56.52 -97.04 9.99
CA ASP A 23 56.57 -98.29 9.22
C ASP A 23 57.98 -98.66 8.77
N LYS A 24 58.80 -97.67 8.40
CA LYS A 24 60.20 -97.90 7.99
C LYS A 24 61.08 -98.34 9.16
N TYR A 25 60.83 -97.79 10.35
CA TYR A 25 61.56 -98.15 11.55
C TYR A 25 61.16 -99.54 12.07
N LEU A 26 59.88 -99.91 12.02
CA LEU A 26 59.41 -101.26 12.36
C LEU A 26 60.00 -102.33 11.43
N ASN A 27 60.09 -102.04 10.13
CA ASN A 27 60.77 -102.93 9.19
C ASN A 27 62.27 -103.09 9.53
N ARG A 28 62.93 -102.02 9.96
CA ARG A 28 64.33 -102.08 10.41
C ARG A 28 64.48 -102.95 11.66
N LEU A 29 63.61 -102.84 12.66
CA LEU A 29 63.65 -103.68 13.87
C LEU A 29 63.57 -105.18 13.56
N SER A 30 62.80 -105.57 12.54
CA SER A 30 62.69 -106.98 12.11
C SER A 30 63.98 -107.55 11.51
N THR A 31 64.94 -106.70 11.15
CA THR A 31 66.21 -107.10 10.51
C THR A 31 67.41 -107.17 11.47
N LEU A 32 67.25 -106.79 12.74
CA LEU A 32 68.32 -106.82 13.74
C LEU A 32 68.35 -108.14 14.55
N SER A 33 69.55 -108.58 14.96
CA SER A 33 69.73 -109.74 15.84
C SER A 33 69.34 -109.43 17.30
N LEU A 34 68.94 -110.45 18.06
CA LEU A 34 68.46 -110.30 19.44
C LEU A 34 69.49 -109.62 20.37
N GLU A 35 70.78 -109.91 20.19
CA GLU A 35 71.87 -109.26 20.93
C GLU A 35 72.03 -107.77 20.59
N ALA A 36 71.80 -107.38 19.34
CA ALA A 36 71.83 -105.98 18.91
C ALA A 36 70.58 -105.22 19.39
N LEU A 37 69.41 -105.88 19.38
CA LEU A 37 68.17 -105.31 19.88
C LEU A 37 68.22 -105.03 21.38
N GLN A 38 68.95 -105.85 22.14
CA GLN A 38 69.04 -105.69 23.60
C GLN A 38 70.14 -104.73 24.03
N ASN A 39 71.30 -104.73 23.33
CA ASN A 39 72.47 -103.99 23.81
C ASN A 39 72.78 -102.69 23.04
N THR A 40 72.41 -102.57 21.75
CA THR A 40 72.84 -101.43 20.92
C THR A 40 71.70 -100.55 20.44
N GLU A 41 70.50 -101.10 20.29
CA GLU A 41 69.31 -100.38 19.86
C GLU A 41 68.81 -99.38 20.93
N PRO A 42 68.62 -99.74 22.21
CA PRO A 42 68.19 -98.80 23.24
C PRO A 42 69.14 -97.61 23.44
N PRO A 43 70.48 -97.77 23.51
CA PRO A 43 71.37 -96.62 23.62
C PRO A 43 71.40 -95.78 22.32
N SER A 44 71.23 -96.38 21.14
CA SER A 44 71.15 -95.64 19.88
C SER A 44 69.86 -94.83 19.75
N LEU A 45 68.72 -95.39 20.19
CA LEU A 45 67.45 -94.69 20.25
C LEU A 45 67.50 -93.56 21.28
N ALA A 46 68.05 -93.82 22.47
CA ALA A 46 68.27 -92.79 23.48
C ALA A 46 69.19 -91.67 22.97
N GLN A 47 70.26 -92.01 22.24
CA GLN A 47 71.17 -91.02 21.66
C GLN A 47 70.51 -90.21 20.53
N SER A 48 69.74 -90.84 19.64
CA SER A 48 69.03 -90.13 18.57
C SER A 48 67.88 -89.29 19.09
N SER A 49 67.13 -89.76 20.09
CA SER A 49 66.13 -88.98 20.82
C SER A 49 66.79 -87.79 21.51
N HIS A 50 67.90 -87.99 22.22
CA HIS A 50 68.60 -86.88 22.87
C HIS A 50 69.17 -85.90 21.85
N SER A 51 69.74 -86.37 20.74
CA SER A 51 70.24 -85.51 19.65
C SER A 51 69.13 -84.71 18.98
N THR A 52 67.99 -85.34 18.69
CA THR A 52 66.82 -84.66 18.11
C THR A 52 66.23 -83.66 19.09
N LEU A 53 66.12 -84.00 20.37
CA LEU A 53 65.71 -83.07 21.43
C LEU A 53 66.66 -81.89 21.55
N LEU A 54 67.97 -82.10 21.53
CA LEU A 54 68.95 -81.01 21.53
C LEU A 54 68.85 -80.16 20.26
N SER A 55 68.63 -80.77 19.10
CA SER A 55 68.43 -80.04 17.84
C SER A 55 67.12 -79.24 17.83
N LEU A 56 66.05 -79.79 18.39
CA LEU A 56 64.76 -79.12 18.56
C LEU A 56 64.84 -78.03 19.61
N GLN A 57 65.57 -78.24 20.70
CA GLN A 57 65.81 -77.22 21.72
C GLN A 57 66.68 -76.08 21.16
N ALA A 58 67.72 -76.40 20.37
CA ALA A 58 68.55 -75.41 19.71
C ALA A 58 67.76 -74.63 18.64
N LEU A 59 66.93 -75.32 17.85
CA LEU A 59 66.06 -74.70 16.85
C LEU A 59 64.98 -73.84 17.51
N SER A 60 64.31 -74.38 18.52
CA SER A 60 63.34 -73.65 19.34
C SER A 60 63.97 -72.42 19.97
N ASN A 61 65.14 -72.53 20.61
CA ASN A 61 65.79 -71.37 21.20
C ASN A 61 66.19 -70.32 20.13
N ARG A 62 66.75 -70.78 19.00
CA ARG A 62 67.15 -69.91 17.89
C ARG A 62 65.98 -69.20 17.21
N SER A 63 64.84 -69.88 17.02
CA SER A 63 63.74 -69.40 16.19
C SER A 63 62.37 -69.41 16.88
N HIS A 64 62.30 -69.46 18.21
CA HIS A 64 61.04 -69.42 18.97
C HIS A 64 60.20 -68.21 18.55
N ARG A 65 60.83 -67.05 18.36
CA ARG A 65 60.13 -65.84 17.93
C ARG A 65 59.47 -66.01 16.56
N ALA A 66 60.16 -66.65 15.61
CA ALA A 66 59.61 -66.91 14.28
C ALA A 66 58.45 -67.91 14.32
N PHE A 67 58.52 -68.92 15.18
CA PHE A 67 57.42 -69.87 15.40
C PHE A 67 56.22 -69.22 16.06
N VAL A 68 56.43 -68.42 17.11
CA VAL A 68 55.36 -67.66 17.76
C VAL A 68 54.71 -66.71 16.77
N THR A 69 55.48 -65.92 16.02
CA THR A 69 54.90 -65.02 15.00
C THR A 69 54.17 -65.80 13.90
N SER A 70 54.64 -66.98 13.51
CA SER A 70 53.97 -67.79 12.48
C SER A 70 52.68 -68.40 13.01
N ALA A 71 52.64 -68.83 14.27
CA ALA A 71 51.43 -69.32 14.92
C ALA A 71 50.42 -68.19 15.16
N ASP A 72 50.88 -67.01 15.58
CA ASP A 72 50.06 -65.81 15.71
C ASP A 72 49.50 -65.37 14.35
N ASN A 73 50.33 -65.38 13.30
CA ASN A 73 49.88 -65.09 11.95
C ASN A 73 48.89 -66.13 11.43
N LEU A 74 49.10 -67.43 11.72
CA LEU A 74 48.18 -68.49 11.30
C LEU A 74 46.84 -68.39 12.04
N SER A 75 46.84 -68.10 13.33
CA SER A 75 45.62 -67.88 14.10
C SER A 75 44.88 -66.61 13.65
N THR A 76 45.62 -65.54 13.37
CA THR A 76 45.07 -64.30 12.78
C THR A 76 44.52 -64.54 11.38
N LEU A 77 45.20 -65.35 10.55
CA LEU A 77 44.70 -65.74 9.24
C LEU A 77 43.42 -66.57 9.35
N SER A 78 43.37 -67.50 10.30
CA SER A 78 42.21 -68.37 10.52
C SER A 78 40.95 -67.61 10.92
N THR A 79 41.10 -66.41 11.49
CA THR A 79 39.99 -65.53 11.89
C THR A 79 39.69 -64.43 10.87
N SER A 80 40.72 -63.82 10.27
CA SER A 80 40.57 -62.75 9.28
C SER A 80 40.00 -63.24 7.95
N VAL A 81 40.32 -64.47 7.50
CA VAL A 81 39.78 -65.01 6.24
C VAL A 81 38.25 -65.20 6.28
N PRO A 82 37.67 -65.82 7.34
CA PRO A 82 36.21 -65.84 7.52
C PRO A 82 35.60 -64.45 7.64
N GLN A 83 36.26 -63.52 8.35
CA GLN A 83 35.76 -62.16 8.50
C GLN A 83 35.71 -61.42 7.14
N LEU A 84 36.80 -61.47 6.37
CA LEU A 84 36.86 -60.90 5.02
C LEU A 84 35.82 -61.54 4.10
N THR A 85 35.62 -62.85 4.21
CA THR A 85 34.59 -63.57 3.43
C THR A 85 33.20 -63.06 3.79
N ARG A 86 32.91 -62.84 5.08
CA ARG A 86 31.64 -62.29 5.53
C ARG A 86 31.45 -60.85 5.06
N GLU A 87 32.47 -60.01 5.17
CA GLU A 87 32.42 -58.62 4.70
C GLU A 87 32.26 -58.54 3.17
N ALA A 88 32.92 -59.41 2.42
CA ALA A 88 32.76 -59.52 0.97
C ALA A 88 31.36 -60.00 0.58
N GLN A 89 30.76 -60.93 1.33
CA GLN A 89 29.37 -61.34 1.14
C GLN A 89 28.39 -60.21 1.45
N GLN A 90 28.60 -59.49 2.56
CA GLN A 90 27.78 -58.32 2.90
C GLN A 90 27.86 -57.23 1.84
N LEU A 91 29.06 -56.96 1.31
CA LEU A 91 29.24 -55.99 0.22
C LEU A 91 28.54 -56.46 -1.06
N ARG A 92 28.69 -57.74 -1.40
CA ARG A 92 28.02 -58.35 -2.56
C ARG A 92 26.50 -58.23 -2.46
N ASP A 93 25.93 -58.37 -1.28
CA ASP A 93 24.48 -58.27 -1.05
C ASP A 93 23.99 -56.81 -0.95
N ALA A 94 24.86 -55.87 -0.58
CA ALA A 94 24.54 -54.45 -0.47
C ALA A 94 24.59 -53.70 -1.80
N ILE A 95 25.50 -54.06 -2.70
CA ILE A 95 25.65 -53.40 -4.02
C ILE A 95 24.35 -53.41 -4.84
N PRO A 96 23.62 -54.52 -5.00
CA PRO A 96 22.37 -54.54 -5.76
C PRO A 96 21.29 -53.64 -5.16
N LYS A 97 21.20 -53.59 -3.82
CA LYS A 97 20.24 -52.71 -3.13
C LYS A 97 20.55 -51.23 -3.38
N LEU A 98 21.84 -50.88 -3.38
CA LEU A 98 22.27 -49.52 -3.71
C LEU A 98 21.96 -49.17 -5.17
N ASP A 99 22.16 -50.11 -6.09
CA ASP A 99 21.86 -49.90 -7.51
C ASP A 99 20.35 -49.77 -7.75
N GLU A 100 19.53 -50.61 -7.12
CA GLU A 100 18.06 -50.50 -7.15
C GLU A 100 17.58 -49.14 -6.62
N GLU A 101 18.13 -48.66 -5.50
CA GLU A 101 17.81 -47.33 -4.96
C GLU A 101 18.33 -46.19 -5.85
N ALA A 102 19.48 -46.36 -6.51
CA ALA A 102 20.03 -45.38 -7.45
C ALA A 102 19.19 -45.27 -8.73
N VAL A 103 18.74 -46.40 -9.28
CA VAL A 103 17.80 -46.46 -10.40
C VAL A 103 16.44 -45.90 -9.97
N GLY A 104 15.96 -46.25 -8.77
CA GLY A 104 14.76 -45.69 -8.16
C GLY A 104 14.84 -44.16 -8.01
N PHE A 105 15.97 -43.63 -7.56
CA PHE A 105 16.21 -42.19 -7.48
C PHE A 105 16.25 -41.55 -8.87
N SER A 106 16.98 -42.13 -9.82
CA SER A 106 17.10 -41.61 -11.19
C SER A 106 15.73 -41.55 -11.88
N THR A 107 14.90 -42.58 -11.74
CA THR A 107 13.55 -42.61 -12.32
C THR A 107 12.58 -41.66 -11.62
N LYS A 108 12.65 -41.55 -10.28
CA LYS A 108 11.83 -40.62 -9.47
C LYS A 108 12.24 -39.15 -9.61
N TYR A 109 13.45 -38.82 -10.04
CA TYR A 109 13.88 -37.43 -10.20
C TYR A 109 14.32 -37.07 -11.62
N SER A 110 14.04 -37.97 -12.58
CA SER A 110 14.21 -37.74 -14.01
C SER A 110 13.37 -36.55 -14.48
N LYS A 111 13.88 -35.80 -15.47
CA LYS A 111 13.14 -34.70 -16.13
C LYS A 111 11.89 -35.17 -16.88
N ILE A 112 11.74 -36.47 -17.10
CA ILE A 112 10.66 -37.07 -17.90
C ILE A 112 9.41 -37.32 -17.05
N THR A 113 9.57 -37.46 -15.73
CA THR A 113 8.47 -37.75 -14.80
C THR A 113 8.10 -36.49 -14.00
N ASP A 114 6.83 -36.06 -14.12
CA ASP A 114 6.28 -34.93 -13.36
C ASP A 114 6.17 -35.27 -11.88
N ASN A 115 7.25 -35.04 -11.14
CA ASN A 115 7.30 -35.26 -9.72
C ASN A 115 6.90 -33.98 -8.98
N ALA A 116 5.81 -34.07 -8.19
CA ALA A 116 5.31 -32.96 -7.38
C ALA A 116 6.38 -32.36 -6.47
N ALA A 117 7.32 -33.17 -5.95
CA ALA A 117 8.44 -32.71 -5.14
C ALA A 117 9.46 -31.88 -5.94
N LEU A 118 9.76 -32.28 -7.19
CA LEU A 118 10.66 -31.54 -8.06
C LEU A 118 10.02 -30.23 -8.51
N GLU A 119 8.73 -30.25 -8.87
CA GLU A 119 7.95 -29.05 -9.20
C GLU A 119 7.87 -28.09 -8.01
N ARG A 120 7.62 -28.60 -6.79
CA ARG A 120 7.65 -27.78 -5.58
C ARG A 120 9.02 -27.15 -5.36
N ARG A 121 10.12 -27.90 -5.57
CA ARG A 121 11.48 -27.38 -5.44
C ARG A 121 11.80 -26.34 -6.51
N LYS A 122 11.38 -26.55 -7.77
CA LYS A 122 11.52 -25.58 -8.86
C LYS A 122 10.76 -24.29 -8.53
N LYS A 123 9.50 -24.39 -8.10
CA LYS A 123 8.68 -23.24 -7.68
C LYS A 123 9.30 -22.50 -6.50
N ALA A 124 9.80 -23.23 -5.49
CA ALA A 124 10.50 -22.63 -4.35
C ALA A 124 11.80 -21.92 -4.77
N MET A 125 12.57 -22.49 -5.70
CA MET A 125 13.77 -21.86 -6.25
C MET A 125 13.46 -20.62 -7.09
N GLN A 126 12.38 -20.66 -7.88
CA GLN A 126 11.89 -19.50 -8.61
C GLN A 126 11.42 -18.39 -7.67
N LEU A 127 10.70 -18.74 -6.59
CA LEU A 127 10.27 -17.80 -5.57
C LEU A 127 11.46 -17.17 -4.86
N SER A 128 12.42 -17.98 -4.40
CA SER A 128 13.64 -17.52 -3.75
C SER A 128 14.44 -16.55 -4.61
N ARG A 129 14.50 -16.76 -5.93
CA ARG A 129 15.22 -15.86 -6.85
C ARG A 129 14.49 -14.54 -7.09
N ASN A 130 13.18 -14.50 -6.91
CA ASN A 130 12.36 -13.32 -7.17
C ASN A 130 11.79 -12.70 -5.89
N VAL A 131 12.23 -13.14 -4.71
CA VAL A 131 11.68 -12.71 -3.42
C VAL A 131 11.85 -11.20 -3.21
N ASP A 132 13.00 -10.64 -3.56
CA ASP A 132 13.29 -9.22 -3.40
C ASP A 132 12.33 -8.37 -4.25
N ARG A 133 12.11 -8.76 -5.52
CA ARG A 133 11.18 -8.07 -6.44
C ARG A 133 9.73 -8.15 -5.96
N LEU A 134 9.34 -9.29 -5.38
CA LEU A 134 8.02 -9.48 -4.81
C LEU A 134 7.85 -8.64 -3.53
N SER A 135 8.90 -8.53 -2.70
CA SER A 135 8.93 -7.64 -1.55
C SER A 135 8.73 -6.19 -1.98
N ASP A 136 9.48 -5.73 -2.99
CA ASP A 136 9.35 -4.36 -3.51
C ASP A 136 7.91 -4.07 -3.97
N ILE A 137 7.26 -5.01 -4.66
CA ILE A 137 5.86 -4.87 -5.11
C ILE A 137 4.89 -4.81 -3.92
N LEU A 138 5.12 -5.63 -2.89
CA LEU A 138 4.31 -5.66 -1.68
C LEU A 138 4.52 -4.41 -0.80
N GLU A 139 5.65 -3.74 -0.93
CA GLU A 139 5.93 -2.49 -0.22
C GLU A 139 5.27 -1.27 -0.88
N LEU A 140 4.90 -1.34 -2.17
CA LEU A 140 4.34 -0.19 -2.91
C LEU A 140 3.09 0.43 -2.24
N PRO A 141 2.08 -0.32 -1.77
CA PRO A 141 0.91 0.27 -1.10
C PRO A 141 1.28 0.95 0.21
N SER A 142 2.20 0.37 0.98
CA SER A 142 2.68 0.95 2.24
C SER A 142 3.45 2.25 2.01
N LEU A 143 4.27 2.30 0.96
CA LEU A 143 5.02 3.48 0.54
C LEU A 143 4.06 4.57 0.06
N LEU A 144 3.03 4.21 -0.70
CA LEU A 144 1.97 5.12 -1.11
C LEU A 144 1.25 5.74 0.09
N SER A 145 0.81 4.93 1.06
CA SER A 145 0.15 5.41 2.28
C SER A 145 1.06 6.33 3.12
N ALA A 146 2.35 5.98 3.26
CA ALA A 146 3.33 6.82 3.93
C ALA A 146 3.54 8.16 3.21
N ALA A 147 3.62 8.15 1.88
CA ALA A 147 3.74 9.38 1.07
C ALA A 147 2.49 10.26 1.23
N VAL A 148 1.28 9.69 1.18
CA VAL A 148 0.02 10.42 1.37
C VAL A 148 -0.05 11.04 2.77
N SER A 149 0.33 10.26 3.79
CA SER A 149 0.35 10.72 5.18
C SER A 149 1.34 11.86 5.40
N ALA A 150 2.56 11.72 4.88
CA ALA A 150 3.60 12.76 4.96
C ALA A 150 3.19 14.04 4.21
N ALA A 151 2.52 13.91 3.08
CA ALA A 151 2.04 15.04 2.29
C ALA A 151 0.93 15.84 3.02
N SER A 152 0.09 15.15 3.81
CA SER A 152 -0.94 15.79 4.64
C SER A 152 -0.35 16.64 5.76
N VAL A 153 0.65 16.12 6.49
CA VAL A 153 1.31 16.84 7.61
C VAL A 153 2.01 18.11 7.14
N ASN A 154 2.56 18.11 5.93
CA ASN A 154 3.34 19.21 5.37
C ASN A 154 2.50 20.20 4.54
N SER A 155 1.17 20.16 4.67
CA SER A 155 0.21 20.99 3.92
C SER A 155 0.50 22.49 4.10
N GLY A 156 1.08 23.11 3.07
CA GLY A 156 1.48 24.53 3.08
C GLY A 156 2.94 24.77 2.71
N THR A 157 3.80 23.75 2.79
CA THR A 157 5.20 23.84 2.34
C THR A 157 5.35 23.35 0.90
N GLY A 158 6.30 23.89 0.13
CA GLY A 158 6.60 23.43 -1.24
C GLY A 158 6.87 21.92 -1.33
N ALA A 159 7.37 21.32 -0.25
CA ALA A 159 7.61 19.88 -0.12
C ALA A 159 6.33 19.01 -0.23
N SER A 160 5.16 19.50 0.19
CA SER A 160 3.90 18.77 0.01
C SER A 160 3.59 18.48 -1.47
N SER A 161 4.07 19.35 -2.38
CA SER A 161 3.81 19.19 -3.81
C SER A 161 4.57 18.04 -4.44
N THR A 162 5.82 17.83 -4.02
CA THR A 162 6.66 16.74 -4.52
C THR A 162 6.19 15.39 -3.98
N THR A 163 5.70 15.35 -2.74
CA THR A 163 5.21 14.12 -2.11
C THR A 163 3.87 13.66 -2.70
N TYR A 164 2.93 14.58 -2.98
CA TYR A 164 1.70 14.21 -3.68
C TYR A 164 1.94 13.80 -5.14
N SER A 165 2.88 14.43 -5.85
CA SER A 165 3.24 13.98 -7.20
C SER A 165 3.87 12.59 -7.21
N SER A 166 4.78 12.29 -6.27
CA SER A 166 5.38 10.96 -6.18
C SER A 166 4.35 9.88 -5.83
N ALA A 167 3.38 10.20 -4.96
CA ALA A 167 2.26 9.30 -4.66
C ALA A 167 1.42 8.98 -5.90
N LEU A 168 1.13 9.99 -6.73
CA LEU A 168 0.43 9.80 -8.01
C LEU A 168 1.23 8.92 -8.99
N ASP A 169 2.53 9.11 -9.08
CA ASP A 169 3.39 8.31 -9.95
C ASP A 169 3.44 6.84 -9.51
N LEU A 170 3.48 6.58 -8.19
CA LEU A 170 3.40 5.24 -7.61
C LEU A 170 2.05 4.58 -7.90
N HIS A 171 0.94 5.30 -7.72
CA HIS A 171 -0.38 4.79 -8.05
C HIS A 171 -0.50 4.47 -9.55
N ALA A 172 0.04 5.32 -10.43
CA ALA A 172 0.09 5.05 -11.87
C ALA A 172 0.92 3.80 -12.19
N HIS A 173 2.03 3.57 -11.48
CA HIS A 173 2.82 2.35 -11.61
C HIS A 173 2.04 1.10 -11.18
N ILE A 174 1.32 1.16 -10.05
CA ILE A 174 0.48 0.06 -9.57
C ILE A 174 -0.65 -0.25 -10.57
N LYS A 175 -1.31 0.77 -11.12
CA LYS A 175 -2.32 0.59 -12.18
C LYS A 175 -1.75 -0.03 -13.46
N ARG A 176 -0.54 0.36 -13.88
CA ARG A 176 0.14 -0.31 -15.00
C ARG A 176 0.47 -1.78 -14.66
N LEU A 177 0.85 -2.07 -13.42
CA LEU A 177 1.11 -3.44 -12.99
C LEU A 177 -0.17 -4.30 -13.06
N GLN A 178 -1.31 -3.72 -12.67
CA GLN A 178 -2.63 -4.36 -12.79
C GLN A 178 -3.00 -4.65 -14.24
N THR A 179 -2.73 -3.74 -15.18
CA THR A 179 -3.03 -3.98 -16.61
C THR A 179 -2.09 -5.01 -17.25
N LEU A 180 -0.84 -5.09 -16.78
CA LEU A 180 0.14 -6.08 -17.26
C LEU A 180 -0.13 -7.49 -16.72
N TYR A 181 -0.69 -7.62 -15.52
CA TYR A 181 -0.90 -8.90 -14.85
C TYR A 181 -2.30 -9.04 -14.23
N PRO A 182 -3.38 -9.07 -15.04
CA PRO A 182 -4.75 -9.11 -14.54
C PRO A 182 -5.13 -10.42 -13.82
N GLU A 183 -4.48 -11.53 -14.17
CA GLU A 183 -4.77 -12.86 -13.60
C GLU A 183 -4.14 -13.09 -12.20
N SER A 184 -3.35 -12.14 -11.69
CA SER A 184 -2.64 -12.30 -10.42
C SER A 184 -3.46 -11.75 -9.24
N PRO A 185 -3.91 -12.59 -8.28
CA PRO A 185 -4.67 -12.13 -7.12
C PRO A 185 -3.85 -11.23 -6.20
N LEU A 186 -2.52 -11.40 -6.16
CA LEU A 186 -1.62 -10.55 -5.36
C LEU A 186 -1.62 -9.11 -5.87
N ILE A 187 -1.64 -8.92 -7.18
CA ILE A 187 -1.62 -7.59 -7.79
C ILE A 187 -2.99 -6.92 -7.65
N GLN A 188 -4.07 -7.71 -7.68
CA GLN A 188 -5.41 -7.22 -7.35
C GLN A 188 -5.51 -6.72 -5.91
N ASP A 189 -4.94 -7.45 -4.95
CA ASP A 189 -4.88 -7.03 -3.53
C ASP A 189 -4.05 -5.74 -3.37
N VAL A 190 -2.83 -5.70 -3.93
CA VAL A 190 -1.96 -4.50 -3.96
C VAL A 190 -2.68 -3.30 -4.59
N ALA A 191 -3.42 -3.50 -5.67
CA ALA A 191 -4.21 -2.44 -6.30
C ALA A 191 -5.35 -1.96 -5.40
N SER A 192 -6.07 -2.87 -4.72
CA SER A 192 -7.15 -2.51 -3.79
C SER A 192 -6.65 -1.69 -2.59
N GLN A 193 -5.52 -2.08 -2.00
CA GLN A 193 -4.87 -1.33 -0.92
C GLN A 193 -4.39 0.04 -1.40
N ALA A 194 -3.89 0.12 -2.64
CA ALA A 194 -3.52 1.39 -3.24
C ALA A 194 -4.75 2.29 -3.45
N GLU A 195 -5.89 1.75 -3.91
CA GLU A 195 -7.15 2.51 -4.02
C GLU A 195 -7.62 3.06 -2.68
N ASP A 196 -7.49 2.30 -1.59
CA ASP A 196 -7.83 2.79 -0.25
C ASP A 196 -6.91 3.93 0.19
N ALA A 197 -5.59 3.83 -0.03
CA ALA A 197 -4.66 4.93 0.22
C ALA A 197 -4.96 6.18 -0.66
N MET A 198 -5.47 5.99 -1.88
CA MET A 198 -5.91 7.09 -2.73
C MET A 198 -7.19 7.74 -2.23
N LYS A 199 -8.14 6.98 -1.64
CA LYS A 199 -9.32 7.55 -0.96
C LYS A 199 -8.87 8.43 0.21
N ASP A 200 -7.90 7.99 1.01
CA ASP A 200 -7.31 8.82 2.07
C ASP A 200 -6.68 10.10 1.51
N MET A 201 -5.97 10.01 0.37
CA MET A 201 -5.45 11.19 -0.33
C MET A 201 -6.58 12.15 -0.75
N THR A 202 -7.70 11.64 -1.30
CA THR A 202 -8.84 12.51 -1.66
C THR A 202 -9.42 13.21 -0.44
N SER A 203 -9.58 12.50 0.69
CA SER A 203 -10.08 13.08 1.94
C SER A 203 -9.15 14.18 2.47
N ASN A 204 -7.84 13.95 2.42
CA ASN A 204 -6.83 14.94 2.81
C ASN A 204 -6.86 16.18 1.90
N LEU A 205 -7.01 16.00 0.58
CA LEU A 205 -7.13 17.10 -0.38
C LEU A 205 -8.41 17.91 -0.17
N ILE A 206 -9.55 17.24 0.05
CA ILE A 206 -10.84 17.88 0.36
C ILE A 206 -10.74 18.69 1.65
N THR A 207 -10.11 18.11 2.69
CA THR A 207 -9.86 18.80 3.96
C THR A 207 -8.94 20.01 3.75
N GLY A 208 -7.92 19.88 2.91
CA GLY A 208 -7.03 20.98 2.52
C GLY A 208 -7.74 22.11 1.76
N LEU A 209 -8.77 21.82 0.96
CA LEU A 209 -9.60 22.83 0.31
C LEU A 209 -10.44 23.63 1.31
N ARG A 210 -10.78 23.08 2.48
CA ARG A 210 -11.49 23.78 3.56
C ARG A 210 -10.59 24.72 4.38
N ALA A 211 -9.28 24.75 4.11
CA ALA A 211 -8.34 25.59 4.86
C ALA A 211 -8.58 27.11 4.65
N GLN A 212 -8.34 27.88 5.73
CA GLN A 212 -8.65 29.32 5.83
C GLN A 212 -7.85 30.23 4.89
N ASN A 213 -6.61 29.84 4.56
CA ASN A 213 -5.71 30.69 3.77
C ASN A 213 -5.33 30.05 2.43
N LEU A 214 -6.32 29.60 1.64
CA LEU A 214 -5.98 29.01 0.35
C LEU A 214 -5.62 30.06 -0.69
N ARG A 215 -4.33 30.10 -1.04
CA ARG A 215 -3.81 30.88 -2.16
C ARG A 215 -4.21 30.26 -3.49
N LEU A 216 -4.40 31.07 -4.53
CA LEU A 216 -4.74 30.61 -5.89
C LEU A 216 -3.84 29.46 -6.37
N ALA A 217 -2.53 29.62 -6.27
CA ALA A 217 -1.57 28.60 -6.70
C ALA A 217 -1.65 27.28 -5.90
N ALA A 218 -2.14 27.31 -4.66
CA ALA A 218 -2.40 26.10 -3.87
C ALA A 218 -3.75 25.46 -4.27
N GLY A 219 -4.76 26.28 -4.56
CA GLY A 219 -6.05 25.83 -5.13
C GLY A 219 -5.90 25.13 -6.47
N MET A 220 -5.17 25.73 -7.41
CA MET A 220 -4.95 25.12 -8.72
C MET A 220 -4.22 23.78 -8.62
N ARG A 221 -3.21 23.67 -7.73
CA ARG A 221 -2.48 22.41 -7.54
C ARG A 221 -3.34 21.33 -6.88
N THR A 222 -4.09 21.67 -5.85
CA THR A 222 -4.96 20.72 -5.14
C THR A 222 -6.08 20.20 -6.04
N VAL A 223 -6.71 21.07 -6.83
CA VAL A 223 -7.69 20.66 -7.86
C VAL A 223 -7.01 19.82 -8.95
N GLY A 224 -5.81 20.21 -9.40
CA GLY A 224 -5.03 19.45 -10.38
C GLY A 224 -4.66 18.04 -9.89
N TRP A 225 -4.35 17.86 -8.60
CA TRP A 225 -4.16 16.53 -8.02
C TRP A 225 -5.47 15.78 -7.91
N LEU A 226 -6.56 16.42 -7.46
CA LEU A 226 -7.87 15.79 -7.31
C LEU A 226 -8.39 15.22 -8.64
N ARG A 227 -8.17 15.93 -9.76
CA ARG A 227 -8.46 15.42 -11.12
C ARG A 227 -7.71 14.13 -11.46
N ARG A 228 -6.44 14.03 -11.04
CA ARG A 228 -5.60 12.86 -11.31
C ARG A 228 -5.91 11.68 -10.40
N VAL A 229 -6.31 11.94 -9.16
CA VAL A 229 -6.67 10.90 -8.19
C VAL A 229 -8.02 10.28 -8.51
N ALA A 230 -9.00 11.11 -8.88
CA ALA A 230 -10.38 10.71 -9.03
C ALA A 230 -10.95 11.20 -10.37
N PRO A 231 -10.52 10.60 -11.50
CA PRO A 231 -11.11 10.88 -12.81
C PRO A 231 -12.60 10.51 -12.83
N ASP A 232 -13.02 9.55 -12.01
CA ASP A 232 -14.42 9.12 -11.91
C ASP A 232 -15.35 10.24 -11.42
N LEU A 233 -14.85 11.15 -10.57
CA LEU A 233 -15.62 12.33 -10.14
C LEU A 233 -15.85 13.32 -11.28
N GLU A 234 -15.01 13.30 -12.30
CA GLU A 234 -15.19 14.09 -13.52
C GLU A 234 -16.16 13.38 -14.49
N MET A 235 -16.12 12.04 -14.53
CA MET A 235 -16.96 11.22 -15.41
C MET A 235 -18.42 11.06 -14.94
N LEU A 236 -18.74 11.28 -13.67
CA LEU A 236 -20.12 11.21 -13.16
C LEU A 236 -21.10 12.19 -13.84
N GLN A 237 -20.61 13.13 -14.63
CA GLN A 237 -21.43 14.03 -15.46
C GLN A 237 -21.20 13.86 -16.98
N SER A 238 -20.24 13.03 -17.41
CA SER A 238 -19.88 12.91 -18.83
C SER A 238 -20.75 11.92 -19.62
N ASP A 239 -21.60 11.12 -18.96
CA ASP A 239 -22.43 10.09 -19.61
C ASP A 239 -23.68 10.63 -20.34
N GLY A 240 -23.63 11.87 -20.83
CA GLY A 240 -24.75 12.42 -21.61
C GLY A 240 -24.59 13.83 -22.18
N ALA A 241 -23.64 14.65 -21.75
CA ALA A 241 -23.49 15.99 -22.31
C ALA A 241 -22.04 16.47 -22.25
N ALA A 242 -21.41 16.57 -23.42
CA ALA A 242 -20.19 17.34 -23.60
C ALA A 242 -20.51 18.84 -23.46
N GLY A 243 -20.65 19.32 -22.21
CA GLY A 243 -21.01 20.70 -21.92
C GLY A 243 -20.53 21.10 -20.54
N THR A 244 -19.59 22.04 -20.52
CA THR A 244 -18.90 22.62 -19.34
C THR A 244 -17.96 21.65 -18.62
N GLY A 245 -16.65 21.83 -18.78
CA GLY A 245 -15.59 21.15 -18.01
C GLY A 245 -15.57 21.52 -16.51
N GLU A 246 -16.75 21.80 -15.94
CA GLU A 246 -16.96 22.24 -14.56
C GLU A 246 -17.18 21.03 -13.62
N GLY A 247 -17.68 19.90 -14.14
CA GLY A 247 -17.73 18.59 -13.49
C GLY A 247 -18.33 18.55 -12.07
N ALA A 248 -18.30 17.38 -11.41
CA ALA A 248 -18.61 17.30 -9.98
C ALA A 248 -17.52 18.00 -9.12
N LEU A 249 -16.31 18.19 -9.67
CA LEU A 249 -15.18 18.82 -8.99
C LEU A 249 -15.43 20.30 -8.69
N GLY A 250 -16.05 21.04 -9.61
CA GLY A 250 -16.45 22.44 -9.37
C GLY A 250 -17.46 22.54 -8.22
N ALA A 251 -18.47 21.66 -8.21
CA ALA A 251 -19.43 21.59 -7.12
C ALA A 251 -18.78 21.22 -5.77
N ILE A 252 -17.89 20.22 -5.74
CA ILE A 252 -17.15 19.82 -4.53
C ILE A 252 -16.32 20.99 -4.00
N PHE A 253 -15.65 21.74 -4.89
CA PHE A 253 -14.88 22.90 -4.49
C PHE A 253 -15.77 23.98 -3.84
N LEU A 254 -16.92 24.30 -4.45
CA LEU A 254 -17.86 25.28 -3.91
C LEU A 254 -18.45 24.83 -2.57
N VAL A 255 -18.79 23.54 -2.42
CA VAL A 255 -19.27 22.99 -1.15
C VAL A 255 -18.18 23.04 -0.06
N CYS A 256 -16.94 22.69 -0.38
CA CYS A 256 -15.82 22.81 0.57
C CYS A 256 -15.60 24.26 1.01
N ARG A 257 -15.77 25.20 0.08
CA ARG A 257 -15.68 26.64 0.35
C ARG A 257 -16.85 27.19 1.13
N LEU A 258 -18.06 26.70 0.87
CA LEU A 258 -19.24 27.01 1.67
C LEU A 258 -19.07 26.52 3.11
N ALA A 259 -18.56 25.30 3.29
CA ALA A 259 -18.27 24.76 4.63
C ALA A 259 -17.23 25.61 5.36
N HIS A 260 -16.23 26.13 4.64
CA HIS A 260 -15.29 27.10 5.21
C HIS A 260 -15.98 28.40 5.64
N LEU A 261 -16.80 28.99 4.76
CA LEU A 261 -17.59 30.19 5.06
C LEU A 261 -18.45 29.98 6.31
N VAL A 262 -19.23 28.89 6.37
CA VAL A 262 -20.08 28.56 7.52
C VAL A 262 -19.25 28.45 8.79
N SER A 263 -18.12 27.74 8.78
CA SER A 263 -17.23 27.64 9.95
C SER A 263 -16.69 29.00 10.40
N THR A 264 -16.38 29.91 9.47
CA THR A 264 -15.99 31.28 9.83
C THR A 264 -17.14 32.11 10.38
N LEU A 265 -18.38 31.83 9.96
CA LEU A 265 -19.59 32.48 10.47
C LEU A 265 -20.00 31.93 11.85
N GLU A 266 -19.78 30.64 12.11
CA GLU A 266 -19.91 30.01 13.44
C GLU A 266 -18.95 30.63 14.47
N ALA A 267 -17.78 31.14 14.05
CA ALA A 267 -16.91 31.89 14.96
C ALA A 267 -17.55 33.19 15.49
N LEU A 268 -18.65 33.67 14.87
CA LEU A 268 -19.46 34.80 15.36
C LEU A 268 -20.60 34.36 16.28
N ASP A 269 -20.75 33.06 16.58
CA ASP A 269 -21.77 32.55 17.49
C ASP A 269 -21.89 33.30 18.83
N PRO A 270 -20.81 33.73 19.53
CA PRO A 270 -20.99 34.52 20.76
C PRO A 270 -21.66 35.87 20.52
N LEU A 271 -21.46 36.50 19.36
CA LEU A 271 -22.15 37.74 18.98
C LEU A 271 -23.57 37.45 18.51
N ARG A 272 -23.78 36.30 17.86
CA ARG A 272 -25.09 35.82 17.45
C ARG A 272 -25.99 35.53 18.64
N GLU A 273 -25.50 34.87 19.69
CA GLU A 273 -26.25 34.60 20.91
C GLU A 273 -26.73 35.89 21.60
N LEU A 274 -25.88 36.93 21.61
CA LEU A 274 -26.26 38.25 22.12
C LEU A 274 -27.35 38.90 21.26
N ALA A 275 -27.25 38.76 19.94
CA ALA A 275 -28.26 39.22 19.01
C ALA A 275 -29.59 38.44 19.18
N ASP A 276 -29.53 37.13 19.38
CA ASP A 276 -30.68 36.26 19.64
C ASP A 276 -31.40 36.62 20.94
N GLN A 277 -30.66 36.97 21.99
CA GLN A 277 -31.23 37.48 23.24
C GLN A 277 -31.99 38.81 23.01
N GLU A 278 -31.48 39.70 22.15
CA GLU A 278 -32.18 40.93 21.76
C GLU A 278 -33.44 40.62 20.92
N THR A 279 -33.35 39.67 19.98
CA THR A 279 -34.50 39.20 19.19
C THR A 279 -35.60 38.61 20.07
N GLN A 280 -35.25 37.76 21.03
CA GLN A 280 -36.19 37.14 21.97
C GLN A 280 -36.84 38.17 22.89
N ARG A 281 -36.09 39.18 23.35
CA ARG A 281 -36.65 40.30 24.13
C ARG A 281 -37.67 41.11 23.32
N ARG A 282 -37.42 41.32 22.03
CA ARG A 282 -38.37 41.99 21.11
C ARG A 282 -39.63 41.14 20.90
N VAL A 283 -39.49 39.85 20.61
CA VAL A 283 -40.62 38.93 20.31
C VAL A 283 -41.46 38.62 21.55
N SER A 284 -40.85 38.51 22.73
CA SER A 284 -41.57 38.27 24.00
C SER A 284 -42.38 39.47 24.50
N GLY A 285 -42.32 40.62 23.83
CA GLY A 285 -43.16 41.79 24.12
C GLY A 285 -42.91 42.43 25.49
N LYS A 286 -41.81 42.10 26.16
CA LYS A 286 -41.47 42.62 27.50
C LYS A 286 -40.99 44.09 27.50
N ASP A 287 -40.93 44.69 26.33
CA ASP A 287 -40.40 46.03 26.06
C ASP A 287 -41.39 47.18 26.34
N LYS A 288 -42.60 46.89 26.84
CA LYS A 288 -43.60 47.93 27.16
C LYS A 288 -43.43 48.60 28.54
N SER A 289 -42.45 48.18 29.36
CA SER A 289 -42.42 48.56 30.78
C SER A 289 -41.21 49.33 31.30
N ASP A 290 -40.08 49.48 30.57
CA ASP A 290 -38.91 50.18 31.13
C ASP A 290 -38.50 51.39 30.30
N THR A 291 -38.88 52.54 30.86
CA THR A 291 -38.78 53.90 30.31
C THR A 291 -37.42 54.54 30.59
N THR A 292 -36.30 53.84 30.39
CA THR A 292 -34.96 54.44 30.50
C THR A 292 -33.93 53.74 29.62
N THR A 293 -33.58 54.40 28.50
CA THR A 293 -32.22 54.39 27.92
C THR A 293 -31.60 53.05 27.52
N TRP A 294 -32.38 52.00 27.24
CA TRP A 294 -31.84 50.83 26.56
C TRP A 294 -31.78 51.12 25.06
N SER A 295 -30.57 51.35 24.53
CA SER A 295 -30.30 51.41 23.09
C SER A 295 -30.38 50.01 22.51
N GLY A 296 -31.60 49.48 22.43
CA GLY A 296 -31.87 48.15 21.89
C GLY A 296 -31.32 48.02 20.47
N GLY A 297 -30.57 46.93 20.23
CA GLY A 297 -30.04 46.60 18.91
C GLY A 297 -28.57 46.94 18.70
N GLN A 298 -27.85 47.48 19.69
CA GLN A 298 -26.41 47.73 19.55
C GLN A 298 -25.59 46.44 19.37
N GLN A 299 -25.99 45.34 20.02
CA GLN A 299 -25.30 44.05 19.84
C GLN A 299 -25.68 43.43 18.48
N THR A 300 -26.95 43.52 18.08
CA THR A 300 -27.36 43.12 16.72
C THR A 300 -26.64 43.93 15.63
N ASP A 301 -26.42 45.24 15.81
CA ASP A 301 -25.67 46.07 14.86
C ASP A 301 -24.21 45.62 14.73
N ARG A 302 -23.52 45.35 15.85
CA ARG A 302 -22.14 44.84 15.83
C ARG A 302 -22.04 43.47 15.16
N TYR A 303 -22.98 42.57 15.46
CA TYR A 303 -23.06 41.25 14.83
C TYR A 303 -23.27 41.39 13.33
N LEU A 304 -24.27 42.17 12.89
CA LEU A 304 -24.60 42.35 11.48
C LEU A 304 -23.47 43.01 10.69
N LYS A 305 -22.79 44.03 11.24
CA LYS A 305 -21.62 44.65 10.61
C LYS A 305 -20.52 43.62 10.38
N ARG A 306 -20.17 42.85 11.41
CA ARG A 306 -19.10 41.85 11.31
C ARG A 306 -19.48 40.69 10.39
N TYR A 307 -20.76 40.29 10.40
CA TYR A 307 -21.31 39.28 9.52
C TYR A 307 -21.21 39.71 8.05
N ILE A 308 -21.68 40.92 7.71
CA ILE A 308 -21.64 41.44 6.34
C ILE A 308 -20.19 41.61 5.85
N GLU A 309 -19.27 42.06 6.71
CA GLU A 309 -17.84 42.16 6.38
C GLU A 309 -17.25 40.80 6.00
N ILE A 310 -17.39 39.80 6.86
CA ILE A 310 -16.85 38.45 6.64
C ILE A 310 -17.53 37.79 5.45
N PHE A 311 -18.86 37.85 5.38
CA PHE A 311 -19.62 37.30 4.27
C PHE A 311 -19.19 37.90 2.93
N ARG A 312 -19.04 39.23 2.85
CA ARG A 312 -18.60 39.92 1.64
C ARG A 312 -17.20 39.50 1.22
N GLU A 313 -16.24 39.50 2.15
CA GLU A 313 -14.86 39.14 1.86
C GLU A 313 -14.74 37.69 1.38
N GLN A 314 -15.37 36.76 2.12
CA GLN A 314 -15.31 35.33 1.82
C GLN A 314 -16.10 34.95 0.56
N SER A 315 -17.31 35.48 0.35
CA SER A 315 -18.08 35.22 -0.88
C SER A 315 -17.36 35.72 -2.14
N PHE A 316 -16.76 36.91 -2.09
CA PHE A 316 -15.96 37.45 -3.18
C PHE A 316 -14.72 36.58 -3.45
N ALA A 317 -13.99 36.19 -2.39
CA ALA A 317 -12.82 35.34 -2.50
C ALA A 317 -13.16 33.98 -3.12
N ILE A 318 -14.26 33.34 -2.69
CA ILE A 318 -14.69 32.03 -3.18
C ILE A 318 -15.02 32.08 -4.68
N VAL A 319 -15.88 33.02 -5.08
CA VAL A 319 -16.33 33.12 -6.48
C VAL A 319 -15.18 33.59 -7.39
N SER A 320 -14.31 34.48 -6.92
CA SER A 320 -13.10 34.88 -7.67
C SER A 320 -12.11 33.72 -7.82
N LEU A 321 -11.82 32.98 -6.74
CA LEU A 321 -10.95 31.81 -6.76
C LEU A 321 -11.51 30.74 -7.69
N TYR A 322 -12.82 30.51 -7.65
CA TYR A 322 -13.51 29.57 -8.55
C TYR A 322 -13.31 29.94 -10.02
N LYS A 323 -13.63 31.19 -10.39
CA LYS A 323 -13.46 31.67 -11.77
C LYS A 323 -12.02 31.59 -12.24
N ASN A 324 -11.05 31.81 -11.36
CA ASN A 324 -9.63 31.71 -11.72
C ASN A 324 -9.15 30.25 -11.86
N VAL A 325 -9.70 29.31 -11.10
CA VAL A 325 -9.29 27.89 -11.14
C VAL A 325 -9.97 27.14 -12.28
N PHE A 326 -11.24 27.45 -12.57
CA PHE A 326 -12.05 26.73 -13.57
C PHE A 326 -12.32 27.55 -14.85
N GLY A 327 -12.29 28.89 -14.78
CA GLY A 327 -12.49 29.74 -15.96
C GLY A 327 -11.29 29.77 -16.92
N SER A 328 -10.09 29.42 -16.46
CA SER A 328 -8.92 29.25 -17.35
C SER A 328 -9.08 28.07 -18.33
N GLU A 329 -9.88 27.05 -17.97
CA GLU A 329 -10.04 25.85 -18.81
C GLU A 329 -11.06 26.02 -19.94
N GLN A 330 -12.00 26.96 -19.80
CA GLN A 330 -12.91 27.34 -20.90
C GLN A 330 -12.13 27.96 -22.06
N SER A 331 -11.08 28.74 -21.77
CA SER A 331 -10.25 29.38 -22.80
C SER A 331 -9.41 28.37 -23.60
N GLU A 332 -8.87 27.31 -22.97
CA GLU A 332 -8.11 26.27 -23.67
C GLU A 332 -9.01 25.31 -24.47
N SER A 333 -10.21 24.99 -23.96
CA SER A 333 -11.18 24.14 -24.67
C SER A 333 -11.77 24.85 -25.90
N GLU A 334 -12.05 26.15 -25.81
CA GLU A 334 -12.50 26.94 -26.96
C GLU A 334 -11.40 27.09 -28.03
N LEU A 335 -10.14 27.27 -27.63
CA LEU A 335 -8.99 27.31 -28.56
C LEU A 335 -8.72 25.96 -29.24
N ALA A 336 -8.88 24.84 -28.52
CA ALA A 336 -8.75 23.50 -29.08
C ALA A 336 -9.88 23.16 -30.08
N SER A 337 -11.09 23.67 -29.85
CA SER A 337 -12.23 23.52 -30.77
C SER A 337 -12.17 24.44 -31.99
N SER A 338 -11.45 25.58 -31.90
CA SER A 338 -11.32 26.55 -32.99
C SER A 338 -10.11 26.31 -33.91
N GLY A 339 -9.18 25.42 -33.55
CA GLY A 339 -7.91 25.20 -34.25
C GLY A 339 -7.90 24.16 -35.40
N LEU A 340 -9.03 23.49 -35.69
CA LEU A 340 -9.10 22.37 -36.65
C LEU A 340 -10.15 22.55 -37.77
N ARG A 341 -10.46 23.79 -38.18
CA ARG A 341 -11.23 24.05 -39.40
C ARG A 341 -10.31 24.26 -40.60
N GLY A 342 -9.86 23.16 -41.20
CA GLY A 342 -9.18 23.19 -42.49
C GLY A 342 -8.54 21.88 -42.91
N ALA A 343 -9.34 20.87 -43.30
CA ALA A 343 -9.03 19.89 -44.35
C ALA A 343 -10.14 18.82 -44.42
N ASP A 344 -10.55 18.50 -45.65
CA ASP A 344 -11.61 17.57 -46.02
C ASP A 344 -11.41 16.12 -45.51
N ALA A 345 -12.44 15.56 -44.86
CA ALA A 345 -12.66 14.11 -44.82
C ALA A 345 -14.15 13.78 -44.67
N LYS A 346 -14.74 13.31 -45.77
CA LYS A 346 -16.10 12.82 -45.90
C LYS A 346 -16.26 11.49 -45.13
N ALA A 347 -16.76 11.55 -43.90
CA ALA A 347 -17.24 10.38 -43.16
C ALA A 347 -18.68 10.65 -42.68
N LYS A 348 -19.62 9.83 -43.17
CA LYS A 348 -21.03 9.82 -42.76
C LYS A 348 -21.13 9.46 -41.27
N SER A 349 -21.48 10.40 -40.40
CA SER A 349 -22.09 10.12 -39.10
C SER A 349 -23.59 10.40 -39.16
N LYS A 350 -24.38 9.42 -38.71
CA LYS A 350 -25.84 9.51 -38.55
C LYS A 350 -26.17 10.50 -37.42
N PRO A 351 -27.30 11.25 -37.48
CA PRO A 351 -27.74 12.10 -36.37
C PRO A 351 -28.57 11.27 -35.38
N ALA A 352 -28.07 11.12 -34.16
CA ALA A 352 -28.79 10.61 -32.99
C ALA A 352 -28.12 11.30 -31.79
N HIS A 353 -28.76 12.01 -30.87
CA HIS A 353 -30.14 12.07 -30.41
C HIS A 353 -30.53 13.54 -30.12
N SER A 354 -31.83 13.78 -29.95
CA SER A 354 -32.41 15.03 -29.46
C SER A 354 -31.88 15.36 -28.06
N ASP A 355 -30.98 16.34 -27.97
CA ASP A 355 -30.61 16.98 -26.70
C ASP A 355 -31.87 17.62 -26.09
N ASP A 356 -32.39 17.02 -25.03
CA ASP A 356 -33.49 17.61 -24.25
C ASP A 356 -32.93 18.77 -23.40
N PRO A 357 -33.30 20.04 -23.68
CA PRO A 357 -32.74 21.20 -23.00
C PRO A 357 -33.10 21.27 -21.50
N LEU A 358 -34.01 20.40 -21.03
CA LEU A 358 -34.49 20.34 -19.64
C LEU A 358 -33.63 19.45 -18.72
N GLN A 359 -32.67 18.69 -19.25
CA GLN A 359 -31.74 17.89 -18.44
C GLN A 359 -30.45 18.62 -18.07
N ARG A 360 -30.25 19.85 -18.56
CA ARG A 360 -29.08 20.65 -18.19
C ARG A 360 -29.32 21.27 -16.81
N LEU A 361 -28.86 20.59 -15.75
CA LEU A 361 -28.78 21.24 -14.44
C LEU A 361 -27.93 22.52 -14.62
N PRO A 362 -28.35 23.67 -14.05
CA PRO A 362 -27.57 24.89 -14.14
C PRO A 362 -26.15 24.64 -13.58
N PRO A 363 -25.11 25.24 -14.18
CA PRO A 363 -23.75 25.10 -13.68
C PRO A 363 -23.70 25.44 -12.19
N ALA A 364 -22.87 24.73 -11.42
CA ALA A 364 -22.80 24.88 -9.96
C ALA A 364 -22.51 26.34 -9.55
N LEU A 365 -21.78 27.09 -10.40
CA LEU A 365 -21.57 28.52 -10.21
C LEU A 365 -22.83 29.38 -10.39
N ALA A 366 -23.85 28.97 -11.15
CA ALA A 366 -25.07 29.77 -11.32
C ALA A 366 -26.00 29.66 -10.10
N THR A 367 -26.01 28.53 -9.41
CA THR A 367 -26.83 28.30 -8.21
C THR A 367 -26.15 28.78 -6.94
N PHE A 368 -24.82 28.79 -6.90
CA PHE A 368 -24.06 29.13 -5.70
C PHE A 368 -24.25 30.57 -5.19
N PRO A 369 -24.14 31.63 -6.03
CA PRO A 369 -24.47 32.99 -5.61
C PRO A 369 -25.91 33.13 -5.13
N MET A 370 -26.87 32.43 -5.76
CA MET A 370 -28.27 32.47 -5.33
C MET A 370 -28.43 31.90 -3.91
N HIS A 371 -27.76 30.80 -3.60
CA HIS A 371 -27.75 30.21 -2.26
C HIS A 371 -27.08 31.14 -1.22
N LEU A 372 -25.97 31.77 -1.59
CA LEU A 372 -25.30 32.77 -0.73
C LEU A 372 -26.24 33.95 -0.42
N VAL A 373 -26.96 34.44 -1.43
CA VAL A 373 -27.92 35.54 -1.30
C VAL A 373 -29.07 35.15 -0.39
N GLN A 374 -29.63 33.95 -0.53
CA GLN A 374 -30.67 33.45 0.38
C GLN A 374 -30.18 33.44 1.83
N LEU A 375 -28.98 32.92 2.10
CA LEU A 375 -28.40 32.86 3.44
C LEU A 375 -28.18 34.27 4.05
N LEU A 376 -27.73 35.24 3.24
CA LEU A 376 -27.63 36.65 3.65
C LEU A 376 -29.01 37.28 3.90
N THR A 377 -29.97 36.98 3.04
CA THR A 377 -31.33 37.54 3.07
C THR A 377 -32.10 37.04 4.30
N ASP A 378 -32.01 35.75 4.62
CA ASP A 378 -32.64 35.15 5.80
C ASP A 378 -32.06 35.71 7.11
N THR A 379 -30.74 35.90 7.15
CA THR A 379 -30.07 36.53 8.30
C THR A 379 -30.46 37.99 8.46
N MET A 380 -30.54 38.77 7.37
CA MET A 380 -31.05 40.15 7.43
C MET A 380 -32.50 40.20 7.92
N ARG A 381 -33.39 39.37 7.39
CA ARG A 381 -34.82 39.33 7.78
C ARG A 381 -35.00 39.02 9.27
N THR A 382 -34.12 38.21 9.84
CA THR A 382 -34.19 37.82 11.25
C THR A 382 -33.73 38.95 12.20
N TYR A 383 -32.60 39.61 11.91
CA TYR A 383 -31.96 40.53 12.87
C TYR A 383 -32.13 42.02 12.56
N LEU A 384 -32.38 42.41 11.30
CA LEU A 384 -32.56 43.83 10.91
C LEU A 384 -33.69 44.54 11.70
N PRO A 385 -34.83 43.90 12.00
CA PRO A 385 -35.90 44.54 12.78
C PRO A 385 -35.56 44.87 14.24
N ASN A 386 -34.43 44.37 14.76
CA ASN A 386 -33.97 44.69 16.11
C ASN A 386 -33.24 46.04 16.19
N VAL A 387 -32.73 46.54 15.05
CA VAL A 387 -31.97 47.79 14.97
C VAL A 387 -32.93 48.98 14.81
N ARG A 388 -33.20 49.66 15.92
CA ARG A 388 -34.14 50.81 15.96
C ARG A 388 -33.51 52.14 15.55
N ASP A 389 -32.18 52.29 15.67
CA ASP A 389 -31.50 53.52 15.31
C ASP A 389 -31.35 53.66 13.79
N ARG A 390 -31.86 54.78 13.26
CA ARG A 390 -31.86 55.12 11.83
C ARG A 390 -30.44 55.23 11.29
N SER A 391 -29.51 55.80 12.07
CA SER A 391 -28.13 56.00 11.61
C SER A 391 -27.37 54.68 11.43
N SER A 392 -27.54 53.73 12.38
CA SER A 392 -27.01 52.38 12.25
C SER A 392 -27.64 51.60 11.10
N ARG A 393 -28.95 51.76 10.87
CA ARG A 393 -29.67 51.06 9.82
C ARG A 393 -29.25 51.55 8.43
N GLU A 394 -29.15 52.87 8.22
CA GLU A 394 -28.59 53.44 6.99
C GLU A 394 -27.14 52.97 6.74
N SER A 395 -26.32 52.85 7.80
CA SER A 395 -24.95 52.31 7.71
C SER A 395 -24.92 50.83 7.28
N LEU A 396 -25.76 49.98 7.87
CA LEU A 396 -25.89 48.56 7.53
C LEU A 396 -26.38 48.37 6.09
N LEU A 397 -27.40 49.11 5.67
CA LEU A 397 -27.91 49.08 4.29
C LEU A 397 -26.84 49.54 3.30
N THR A 398 -26.04 50.55 3.65
CA THR A 398 -24.91 50.97 2.81
C THR A 398 -23.85 49.86 2.68
N GLN A 399 -23.52 49.16 3.77
CA GLN A 399 -22.59 48.02 3.73
C GLN A 399 -23.14 46.84 2.91
N LEU A 400 -24.42 46.54 3.04
CA LEU A 400 -25.12 45.53 2.26
C LEU A 400 -25.13 45.88 0.77
N LEU A 401 -25.29 47.16 0.42
CA LEU A 401 -25.17 47.64 -0.94
C LEU A 401 -23.76 47.47 -1.51
N TYR A 402 -22.72 47.73 -0.71
CA TYR A 402 -21.34 47.42 -1.13
C TYR A 402 -21.09 45.92 -1.29
N CYS A 403 -21.75 45.07 -0.49
CA CYS A 403 -21.73 43.62 -0.67
C CYS A 403 -22.40 43.19 -1.98
N ALA A 404 -23.60 43.69 -2.25
CA ALA A 404 -24.34 43.45 -3.49
C ALA A 404 -23.53 43.90 -4.72
N ALA A 405 -22.92 45.09 -4.67
CA ALA A 405 -22.06 45.58 -5.75
C ALA A 405 -20.82 44.71 -5.96
N SER A 406 -20.21 44.17 -4.89
CA SER A 406 -19.05 43.28 -5.03
C SER A 406 -19.39 41.92 -5.61
N LEU A 407 -20.54 41.33 -5.27
CA LEU A 407 -20.99 40.05 -5.84
C LEU A 407 -21.61 40.23 -7.24
N GLY A 408 -22.22 41.38 -7.51
CA GLY A 408 -22.76 41.76 -8.82
C GLY A 408 -21.67 41.81 -9.90
N ARG A 409 -20.46 42.28 -9.56
CA ARG A 409 -19.28 42.18 -10.46
C ARG A 409 -18.92 40.75 -10.84
N LEU A 410 -19.35 39.77 -10.04
CA LEU A 410 -19.10 38.36 -10.25
C LEU A 410 -20.31 37.63 -10.85
N GLY A 411 -21.38 38.33 -11.20
CA GLY A 411 -22.56 37.77 -11.89
C GLY A 411 -23.70 37.36 -10.96
N GLY A 412 -23.63 37.69 -9.66
CA GLY A 412 -24.71 37.49 -8.70
C GLY A 412 -25.23 38.83 -8.18
N ASP A 413 -25.94 39.59 -9.02
CA ASP A 413 -26.61 40.82 -8.56
C ASP A 413 -27.90 40.44 -7.82
N PHE A 414 -27.98 40.82 -6.55
CA PHE A 414 -29.14 40.59 -5.68
C PHE A 414 -29.71 41.89 -5.11
N GLY A 415 -29.32 43.05 -5.67
CA GLY A 415 -29.91 44.32 -5.27
C GLY A 415 -31.43 44.35 -5.43
N MET A 416 -31.96 43.61 -6.42
CA MET A 416 -33.40 43.44 -6.67
C MET A 416 -34.08 42.46 -5.69
N ILE A 417 -33.36 41.43 -5.22
CA ILE A 417 -33.91 40.47 -4.25
C ILE A 417 -34.05 41.14 -2.88
N LEU A 418 -33.14 42.05 -2.54
CA LEU A 418 -33.25 42.86 -1.33
C LEU A 418 -34.42 43.87 -1.37
N THR A 419 -34.80 44.36 -2.55
CA THR A 419 -36.02 45.19 -2.69
C THR A 419 -37.29 44.37 -2.46
N GLU A 420 -37.32 43.11 -2.90
CA GLU A 420 -38.47 42.21 -2.66
C GLU A 420 -38.54 41.71 -1.21
N LEU A 421 -37.40 41.56 -0.53
CA LEU A 421 -37.35 41.19 0.89
C LEU A 421 -38.13 42.15 1.80
N SER A 422 -38.33 43.38 1.33
CA SER A 422 -38.98 44.47 2.06
C SER A 422 -40.48 44.62 1.73
N GLY A 423 -41.11 43.64 1.08
CA GLY A 423 -42.50 43.76 0.57
C GLY A 423 -43.48 42.63 0.92
N ASP A 424 -43.20 41.79 1.93
CA ASP A 424 -44.04 40.64 2.32
C ASP A 424 -44.66 40.71 3.76
N GLY A 425 -44.93 41.90 4.29
CA GLY A 425 -45.46 42.11 5.64
C GLY A 425 -45.96 43.54 5.95
N ASP A 426 -47.11 43.65 6.61
CA ASP A 426 -47.86 44.92 6.83
C ASP A 426 -47.18 46.00 7.70
N ALA A 427 -45.90 45.84 8.08
CA ALA A 427 -45.10 46.82 8.82
C ALA A 427 -43.91 47.41 8.02
N GLU A 428 -43.90 47.21 6.70
CA GLU A 428 -42.69 47.24 5.86
C GLU A 428 -42.47 48.47 4.96
N GLY A 429 -43.31 49.50 5.02
CA GLY A 429 -43.13 50.69 4.16
C GLY A 429 -41.84 51.48 4.41
N ASP A 430 -41.28 51.40 5.64
CA ASP A 430 -40.16 52.26 6.07
C ASP A 430 -38.80 51.72 5.61
N VAL A 431 -38.59 50.39 5.63
CA VAL A 431 -37.30 49.76 5.25
C VAL A 431 -37.11 49.77 3.73
N ALA A 432 -38.16 49.50 2.96
CA ALA A 432 -38.13 49.60 1.49
C ALA A 432 -37.81 51.03 1.05
N TYR A 433 -38.46 52.02 1.67
CA TYR A 433 -38.22 53.43 1.39
C TYR A 433 -36.80 53.88 1.75
N GLU A 434 -36.28 53.44 2.90
CA GLU A 434 -34.90 53.71 3.31
C GLU A 434 -33.86 53.05 2.40
N TRP A 435 -34.11 51.82 1.97
CA TRP A 435 -33.28 51.13 0.99
C TRP A 435 -33.26 51.86 -0.36
N GLU A 436 -34.43 52.28 -0.86
CA GLU A 436 -34.52 53.11 -2.07
C GLU A 436 -33.80 54.45 -1.91
N GLU A 437 -33.88 55.09 -0.74
CA GLU A 437 -33.19 56.34 -0.45
C GLU A 437 -31.66 56.15 -0.44
N VAL A 438 -31.16 55.08 0.19
CA VAL A 438 -29.73 54.71 0.19
C VAL A 438 -29.26 54.37 -1.22
N MET A 439 -30.03 53.61 -1.99
CA MET A 439 -29.74 53.30 -3.41
C MET A 439 -29.68 54.56 -4.27
N ARG A 440 -30.62 55.51 -4.07
CA ARG A 440 -30.66 56.80 -4.77
C ARG A 440 -29.46 57.67 -4.40
N LYS A 441 -29.12 57.75 -3.11
CA LYS A 441 -27.93 58.45 -2.59
C LYS A 441 -26.64 57.84 -3.17
N HIS A 442 -26.51 56.52 -3.17
CA HIS A 442 -25.35 55.82 -3.71
C HIS A 442 -25.23 56.00 -5.24
N ARG A 443 -26.32 55.89 -6.00
CA ARG A 443 -26.34 56.15 -7.45
C ARG A 443 -25.94 57.60 -7.79
N ALA A 444 -26.40 58.58 -7.00
CA ALA A 444 -26.01 59.98 -7.15
C ALA A 444 -24.52 60.22 -6.83
N LEU A 445 -23.99 59.57 -5.79
CA LEU A 445 -22.57 59.62 -5.45
C LEU A 445 -21.69 58.96 -6.51
N ALA A 446 -22.09 57.79 -7.02
CA ALA A 446 -21.39 57.09 -8.10
C ALA A 446 -21.37 57.93 -9.39
N GLY A 447 -22.50 58.53 -9.78
CA GLY A 447 -22.57 59.43 -10.95
C GLY A 447 -21.74 60.70 -10.77
N ARG A 448 -21.65 61.24 -9.55
CA ARG A 448 -20.78 62.38 -9.24
C ARG A 448 -19.29 62.01 -9.30
N LEU A 449 -18.93 60.80 -8.88
CA LEU A 449 -17.58 60.26 -8.99
C LEU A 449 -17.18 60.03 -10.46
N GLU A 450 -18.10 59.48 -11.25
CA GLU A 450 -17.91 59.25 -12.69
C GLU A 450 -17.70 60.58 -13.44
N GLN A 451 -18.49 61.61 -13.12
CA GLN A 451 -18.31 62.98 -13.63
C GLN A 451 -17.00 63.65 -13.20
N LEU A 452 -16.44 63.27 -12.05
CA LEU A 452 -15.14 63.75 -11.59
C LEU A 452 -13.98 63.01 -12.29
N THR A 453 -14.13 61.71 -12.53
CA THR A 453 -13.13 60.91 -13.25
C THR A 453 -13.14 61.17 -14.76
N SER A 454 -14.30 61.49 -15.36
CA SER A 454 -14.42 61.87 -16.78
C SER A 454 -13.94 63.29 -17.07
N ARG A 455 -13.64 64.09 -16.04
CA ARG A 455 -13.14 65.46 -16.15
C ARG A 455 -11.61 65.56 -16.05
N VAL A 456 -10.88 64.44 -15.96
CA VAL A 456 -9.42 64.45 -16.13
C VAL A 456 -9.13 64.56 -17.63
N PRO A 457 -8.60 65.69 -18.14
CA PRO A 457 -8.16 65.78 -19.51
C PRO A 457 -6.93 64.88 -19.68
N VAL A 458 -6.98 63.97 -20.65
CA VAL A 458 -5.79 63.37 -21.22
C VAL A 458 -4.98 64.51 -21.83
N HIS A 459 -3.86 64.85 -21.20
CA HIS A 459 -2.83 65.68 -21.80
C HIS A 459 -1.71 64.80 -22.33
#